data_AF-A0A498G089-F1
#
_entry.id   AF-A0A498G089-F1
#
_cell.length_a   1.000
_cell.length_b   1.000
_cell.length_c   1.000
_cell.angle_alpha   90.00
_cell.angle_beta   90.00
_cell.angle_gamma   90.00
#
_symmetry.space_group_name_H-M   'P 1'
#
loop_
_entity.id
_entity.type
_entity.pdbx_description
1 polymer ?
#
loop_
_entity_poly.entity_id
_entity_poly.type
_entity_poly.pdbx_seq_one_letter_code
_entity_poly.pdbx_strand_id
1 'polypeptide(L)'
;MLKTHPARYEVVGGQNNHLWLEVLEGDDVGIRVSVPRYSRAYDEELQEQVLDLDTGDVHEFILESEETTSPNWRIATIDPAEEQDRQTPVTA
;
A
#
# COMPACT_ATOMS: atom_id res chain seq x y z
N MET A 1 5.12 -14.11 -7.03
CA MET A 1 4.40 -12.87 -6.69
C MET A 1 4.18 -12.87 -5.18
N LEU A 2 4.79 -11.90 -4.50
CA LEU A 2 4.60 -11.64 -3.08
C LEU A 2 3.52 -10.56 -2.95
N LYS A 3 2.63 -10.70 -1.98
CA LYS A 3 1.65 -9.68 -1.62
C LYS A 3 1.68 -9.55 -0.10
N THR A 4 1.76 -8.32 0.40
CA THR A 4 1.66 -8.08 1.84
C THR A 4 0.21 -8.21 2.28
N HIS A 5 -0.01 -8.39 3.57
CA HIS A 5 -1.31 -8.11 4.16
C HIS A 5 -1.56 -6.59 4.13
N PRO A 6 -2.83 -6.14 4.21
CA PRO A 6 -3.14 -4.74 4.44
C PRO A 6 -2.44 -4.27 5.71
N ALA A 7 -1.70 -3.19 5.60
CA ALA A 7 -1.04 -2.57 6.73
C ALA A 7 -1.07 -1.06 6.58
N ARG A 8 -0.95 -0.35 7.69
CA ARG A 8 -0.99 1.10 7.72
C ARG A 8 0.40 1.67 7.45
N TYR A 9 0.50 2.53 6.45
CA TYR A 9 1.74 3.21 6.11
C TYR A 9 1.57 4.72 6.09
N GLU A 10 2.61 5.42 6.52
CA GLU A 10 2.76 6.87 6.32
C GLU A 10 3.63 7.14 5.10
N VAL A 11 3.22 8.09 4.26
CA VAL A 11 4.06 8.61 3.20
C VAL A 11 5.11 9.54 3.82
N VAL A 12 6.31 9.05 4.04
CA VAL A 12 7.40 9.82 4.67
C VAL A 12 8.20 10.67 3.67
N GLY A 13 7.96 10.50 2.38
CA GLY A 13 8.49 11.38 1.34
C GLY A 13 8.40 10.83 -0.07
N GLY A 14 8.65 11.69 -1.06
CA GLY A 14 8.69 11.30 -2.47
C GLY A 14 9.88 11.88 -3.20
N GLN A 15 10.67 11.07 -3.91
CA GLN A 15 11.80 11.53 -4.71
C GLN A 15 12.03 10.64 -5.93
N ASN A 16 12.48 11.21 -7.06
CA ASN A 16 12.84 10.47 -8.28
C ASN A 16 11.77 9.44 -8.73
N ASN A 17 10.51 9.88 -8.82
CA ASN A 17 9.38 9.04 -9.23
C ASN A 17 9.07 7.85 -8.28
N HIS A 18 9.50 7.94 -7.02
CA HIS A 18 9.19 6.97 -5.98
C HIS A 18 8.63 7.67 -4.74
N LEU A 19 7.70 7.00 -4.05
CA LEU A 19 7.24 7.32 -2.71
C LEU A 19 7.92 6.39 -1.72
N TRP A 20 8.17 6.92 -0.53
CA TRP A 20 8.64 6.19 0.63
C TRP A 20 7.48 6.03 1.59
N LEU A 21 7.14 4.79 1.87
CA LEU A 21 6.11 4.39 2.81
C LEU A 21 6.78 3.84 4.06
N GLU A 22 6.45 4.35 5.23
CA GLU A 22 6.90 3.81 6.52
C GLU A 22 5.76 3.07 7.20
N VAL A 23 6.00 1.83 7.62
CA VAL A 23 5.01 1.02 8.34
C VAL A 23 4.77 1.62 9.72
N LEU A 24 3.51 1.91 10.03
CA LEU A 24 3.11 2.49 11.32
C LEU A 24 2.63 1.46 12.35
N GLU A 25 2.20 0.28 11.90
CA GLU A 25 1.60 -0.74 12.78
C GLU A 25 2.10 -2.16 12.44
N GLY A 26 2.20 -3.03 13.46
CA GLY A 26 2.63 -4.43 13.32
C GLY A 26 4.06 -4.72 13.81
N ASP A 27 4.60 -5.88 13.40
CA ASP A 27 5.97 -6.30 13.74
C ASP A 27 7.02 -5.52 12.91
N ASP A 28 6.61 -4.99 11.76
CA ASP A 28 7.44 -4.30 10.78
C ASP A 28 7.47 -2.76 10.97
N VAL A 29 7.02 -2.25 12.12
CA VAL A 29 6.97 -0.80 12.41
C VAL A 29 8.34 -0.14 12.21
N GLY A 30 8.35 0.97 11.49
CA GLY A 30 9.55 1.73 11.17
C GLY A 30 10.34 1.18 9.96
N ILE A 31 9.89 0.09 9.33
CA ILE A 31 10.41 -0.33 8.03
C ILE A 31 9.94 0.66 6.96
N ARG A 32 10.89 1.05 6.09
CA ARG A 32 10.64 1.93 4.95
C ARG A 32 10.68 1.16 3.64
N VAL A 33 9.63 1.32 2.85
CA VAL A 33 9.48 0.68 1.55
C VAL A 33 9.37 1.77 0.48
N SER A 34 10.18 1.64 -0.57
CA SER A 34 10.07 2.50 -1.75
C SER A 34 9.12 1.88 -2.77
N VAL A 35 8.14 2.64 -3.23
CA VAL A 35 7.19 2.24 -4.27
C VAL A 35 7.21 3.27 -5.41
N PRO A 36 7.03 2.85 -6.68
CA PRO A 36 7.00 3.80 -7.78
C PRO A 36 5.70 4.61 -7.77
N ARG A 37 5.79 5.91 -8.10
CA ARG A 37 4.61 6.76 -8.34
C ARG A 37 3.94 6.43 -9.66
N TYR A 38 4.74 6.16 -10.69
CA TYR A 38 4.26 5.72 -11.99
C TYR A 38 4.62 4.24 -12.22
N SER A 39 3.61 3.42 -12.51
CA SER A 39 3.80 2.03 -12.90
C SER A 39 2.84 1.65 -14.01
N ARG A 40 3.30 0.85 -14.97
CA ARG A 40 2.43 0.29 -16.01
C ARG A 40 1.42 -0.72 -15.49
N ALA A 41 1.63 -1.21 -14.27
CA ALA A 41 0.72 -2.12 -13.59
C ALA A 41 -0.38 -1.39 -12.82
N TYR A 42 -0.33 -0.06 -12.72
CA TYR A 42 -1.40 0.72 -12.09
C TYR A 42 -2.50 0.98 -13.12
N ASP A 43 -3.73 0.66 -12.75
CA ASP A 43 -4.91 1.16 -13.45
C ASP A 43 -5.04 2.68 -13.26
N GLU A 44 -5.81 3.34 -14.13
CA GLU A 44 -5.94 4.80 -14.15
C GLU A 44 -6.37 5.37 -12.78
N GLU A 45 -7.37 4.76 -12.14
CA GLU A 45 -7.86 5.17 -10.83
C GLU A 45 -6.82 5.02 -9.72
N LEU A 46 -6.06 3.91 -9.72
CA LEU A 46 -4.99 3.69 -8.75
C LEU A 46 -3.83 4.66 -9.00
N GLN A 47 -3.50 4.90 -10.26
CA GLN A 47 -2.46 5.83 -10.67
C GLN A 47 -2.78 7.26 -10.22
N GLU A 48 -4.03 7.70 -10.32
CA GLU A 48 -4.47 9.00 -9.81
C GLU A 48 -4.35 9.08 -8.28
N GLN A 49 -4.82 8.06 -7.56
CA GLN A 49 -4.71 8.01 -6.10
C GLN A 49 -3.24 8.04 -5.63
N VAL A 50 -2.36 7.26 -6.26
CA VAL A 50 -0.92 7.26 -5.93
C VAL A 50 -0.26 8.63 -6.19
N LEU A 51 -0.76 9.39 -7.17
CA LEU A 51 -0.25 10.73 -7.46
C LEU A 51 -0.76 11.78 -6.48
N ASP A 52 -1.97 11.59 -5.95
CA ASP A 52 -2.59 12.46 -4.96
C ASP A 52 -1.94 12.33 -3.57
N LEU A 53 -1.30 11.20 -3.26
CA LEU A 53 -0.54 10.99 -2.02
C LEU A 53 0.56 12.05 -1.84
N ASP A 54 0.52 12.74 -0.71
CA ASP A 54 1.53 13.69 -0.27
C ASP A 54 2.24 13.22 1.00
N THR A 55 3.28 13.96 1.41
CA THR A 55 4.08 13.57 2.58
C THR A 55 3.30 13.87 3.86
N GLY A 56 3.17 12.86 4.72
CA GLY A 56 2.36 12.89 5.93
C GLY A 56 0.97 12.28 5.78
N ASP A 57 0.58 11.88 4.57
CA ASP A 57 -0.63 11.09 4.37
C ASP A 57 -0.46 9.68 4.95
N VAL A 58 -1.51 9.21 5.62
CA VAL A 58 -1.52 7.90 6.28
C VAL A 58 -2.71 7.11 5.76
N HIS A 59 -2.42 6.03 5.05
CA HIS A 59 -3.42 5.15 4.45
C HIS A 59 -3.08 3.68 4.70
N GLU A 60 -4.06 2.82 4.52
CA GLU A 60 -3.81 1.39 4.46
C GLU A 60 -3.39 0.99 3.05
N PHE A 61 -2.25 0.32 2.91
CA PHE A 61 -1.75 -0.11 1.61
C PHE A 61 -1.59 -1.61 1.57
N ILE A 62 -1.92 -2.19 0.42
CA ILE A 62 -1.47 -3.53 0.07
C ILE A 62 -0.35 -3.39 -0.94
N LEU A 63 0.83 -3.93 -0.61
CA LEU A 63 1.99 -3.92 -1.50
C LEU A 63 2.11 -5.28 -2.18
N GLU A 64 2.49 -5.25 -3.45
CA GLU A 64 2.83 -6.46 -4.18
C GLU A 64 4.22 -6.35 -4.80
N SER A 65 4.88 -7.49 -4.97
CA SER A 65 6.13 -7.58 -5.70
C SER A 65 6.16 -8.82 -6.59
N GLU A 66 6.64 -8.64 -7.82
CA GLU A 66 6.75 -9.74 -8.78
C GLU A 66 7.94 -10.65 -8.48
N GLU A 67 8.98 -10.12 -7.83
CA GLU A 67 10.26 -10.79 -7.60
C GLU A 67 10.48 -11.12 -6.12
N THR A 68 10.87 -12.35 -5.82
CA THR A 68 11.18 -12.81 -4.46
C THR A 68 12.60 -12.46 -4.00
N THR A 69 13.54 -12.28 -4.94
CA THR A 69 14.97 -12.11 -4.65
C THR A 69 15.40 -10.64 -4.56
N SER A 70 14.63 -9.73 -5.15
CA SER A 70 14.84 -8.28 -5.11
C SER A 70 13.47 -7.63 -5.25
N PRO A 71 12.73 -7.48 -4.13
CA PRO A 71 11.33 -7.12 -4.22
C PRO A 71 11.18 -5.68 -4.69
N ASN A 72 10.82 -5.53 -5.96
CA ASN A 72 10.31 -4.29 -6.54
C ASN A 72 8.87 -4.13 -6.05
N TRP A 73 8.71 -3.53 -4.87
CA TRP A 73 7.40 -3.30 -4.26
C TRP A 73 6.63 -2.23 -5.03
N ARG A 74 5.34 -2.48 -5.23
CA ARG A 74 4.41 -1.54 -5.82
C ARG A 74 3.09 -1.56 -5.05
N ILE A 75 2.36 -0.46 -5.11
CA ILE A 75 1.05 -0.38 -4.48
C ILE A 75 0.07 -1.20 -5.33
N ALA A 76 -0.56 -2.19 -4.72
CA ALA A 76 -1.64 -2.96 -5.33
C ALA A 76 -3.00 -2.30 -5.07
N THR A 77 -3.19 -1.77 -3.86
CA THR A 77 -4.46 -1.16 -3.41
C THR A 77 -4.18 -0.16 -2.30
N ILE A 78 -4.88 0.97 -2.34
CA ILE A 78 -4.91 2.01 -1.31
C ILE A 78 -6.29 1.95 -0.67
N ASP A 79 -6.34 2.01 0.66
CA ASP A 79 -7.55 1.84 1.48
C ASP A 79 -8.43 0.73 0.92
N PRO A 80 -7.91 -0.53 0.86
CA PRO A 80 -8.74 -1.65 0.47
C PRO A 80 -9.96 -1.58 1.36
N ALA A 81 -11.13 -1.31 0.76
CA ALA A 81 -12.36 -1.20 1.52
C ALA A 81 -12.39 -2.41 2.43
N GLU A 82 -12.38 -2.19 3.75
CA GLU A 82 -12.55 -3.28 4.69
C GLU A 82 -13.79 -3.99 4.16
N GLU A 83 -13.61 -5.18 3.57
CA GLU A 83 -14.64 -6.19 3.59
C GLU A 83 -14.81 -6.41 5.08
N GLN A 84 -15.61 -5.52 5.68
CA GLN A 84 -16.29 -5.73 6.92
C GLN A 84 -16.73 -7.15 6.75
N ASP A 85 -16.14 -8.02 7.57
CA ASP A 85 -16.74 -9.26 7.96
C ASP A 85 -18.18 -8.88 8.28
N ARG A 86 -19.06 -9.02 7.28
CA ARG A 86 -20.50 -9.00 7.45
C ARG A 86 -20.74 -10.33 8.11
N GLN A 87 -20.33 -10.37 9.37
CA GLN A 87 -20.70 -11.32 10.38
C GLN A 87 -22.22 -11.33 10.29
N THR A 88 -22.73 -12.35 9.61
CA THR A 88 -24.15 -12.66 9.52
C THR A 88 -24.75 -12.50 10.92
N PRO A 89 -25.80 -11.68 11.12
CA PRO A 89 -26.63 -11.88 12.28
C PRO A 89 -27.37 -13.20 12.06
N VAL A 90 -26.76 -14.30 12.50
CA VAL A 90 -27.50 -15.52 12.85
C VAL A 90 -28.23 -15.22 14.15
N THR A 91 -29.36 -14.55 14.04
CA THR A 91 -30.31 -14.45 15.15
C THR A 91 -31.30 -15.60 15.03
N ALA A 92 -31.40 -16.35 16.13
CA ALA A 92 -32.10 -17.62 16.34
C ALA A 92 -33.61 -17.61 16.08
#